data_AF-A0A1Q6Z590-F1
#
_entry.id   AF-A0A1Q6Z590-F1
#
_cell.length_a   1.000
_cell.length_b   1.000
_cell.length_c   1.000
_cell.angle_alpha   90.00
_cell.angle_beta   90.00
_cell.angle_gamma   90.00
#
_symmetry.space_group_name_H-M   'P 1'
#
loop_
_entity.id
_entity.type
_entity.pdbx_description
1 polymer ?
#
loop_
_entity_poly.entity_id
_entity_poly.type
_entity_poly.pdbx_seq_one_letter_code
_entity_poly.pdbx_strand_id
1 'polypeptide(L)'
;MKLVTICKNWSGMTPEYTPGKCNIGSRGRAIRLSTGAVLIALSVILGVTALTQVVWVVRLALVLPLYAGMLAALEGSTSFCVLHAARGTYDFHEPMGFASNRSKTVNRVGSEDWKKLDRRRALRMHVEALAVAVLLATILALA
;
A
#
# COMPACT_ATOMS: atom_id res chain seq x y z
N MET A 1 26.20 26.15 13.63
CA MET A 1 25.39 25.53 14.70
C MET A 1 24.09 24.89 14.16
N LYS A 2 24.15 24.02 13.13
CA LYS A 2 22.96 23.35 12.54
C LYS A 2 23.02 21.81 12.53
N LEU A 3 24.15 21.20 12.90
CA LEU A 3 24.32 19.74 12.93
C LEU A 3 23.78 19.08 14.20
N VAL A 4 23.78 19.79 15.33
CA VAL A 4 23.37 19.22 16.63
C VAL A 4 21.86 19.00 16.74
N THR A 5 21.05 19.75 15.99
CA THR A 5 19.58 19.64 16.04
C THR A 5 19.04 18.41 15.32
N ILE A 6 19.81 17.80 14.41
CA ILE A 6 19.36 16.64 13.61
C ILE A 6 19.40 15.35 14.43
N CYS A 7 20.43 15.17 15.27
CA CYS A 7 20.57 13.95 16.10
C CYS A 7 19.64 13.94 17.32
N LYS A 8 19.19 15.09 17.83
CA LYS A 8 18.31 15.15 19.01
C LYS A 8 16.90 14.61 18.75
N ASN A 9 16.47 14.55 17.48
CA ASN A 9 15.17 13.99 17.09
C ASN A 9 15.17 12.47 16.84
N TRP A 10 16.32 11.79 16.98
CA TRP A 10 16.42 10.34 16.71
C TRP A 10 16.04 9.47 17.91
N SER A 11 15.87 10.05 19.09
CA SER A 11 15.65 9.31 20.36
C SER A 11 14.24 8.75 20.56
N GLY A 12 13.40 8.68 19.51
CA GLY A 12 11.99 8.29 19.61
C GLY A 12 11.54 7.16 18.68
N MET A 13 12.44 6.48 17.95
CA MET A 13 12.06 5.42 17.01
C MET A 13 12.50 4.04 17.46
N THR A 14 11.65 3.05 17.20
CA THR A 14 12.08 1.66 17.15
C THR A 14 13.04 1.50 15.95
N PRO A 15 14.12 0.69 16.07
CA PRO A 15 15.11 0.51 15.00
C PRO A 15 14.53 -0.04 13.69
N GLU A 16 13.27 -0.45 13.70
CA GLU A 16 12.54 -1.07 12.59
C GLU A 16 11.92 -0.05 11.61
N TYR A 17 11.57 1.16 12.06
CA TYR A 17 11.01 2.20 11.18
C TYR A 17 12.09 2.91 10.38
N THR A 18 11.88 3.04 9.07
CA THR A 18 12.76 3.81 8.20
C THR A 18 11.93 4.72 7.28
N PRO A 19 12.06 6.06 7.38
CA PRO A 19 11.28 7.01 6.59
C PRO A 19 11.35 6.72 5.09
N GLY A 20 10.19 6.66 4.44
CA GLY A 20 10.03 6.41 3.01
C GLY A 20 10.46 5.00 2.55
N LYS A 21 10.74 4.08 3.47
CA LYS A 21 11.22 2.72 3.16
C LYS A 21 10.45 1.63 3.88
N CYS A 22 10.21 1.75 5.18
CA CYS A 22 9.61 0.70 5.99
C CYS A 22 8.73 1.28 7.10
N ASN A 23 7.46 0.87 7.17
CA ASN A 23 6.53 1.30 8.23
C ASN A 23 5.55 0.20 8.69
N ILE A 24 5.72 -1.03 8.21
CA ILE A 24 4.94 -2.19 8.64
C ILE A 24 5.82 -3.43 8.88
N GLY A 25 5.39 -4.28 9.79
CA GLY A 25 6.07 -5.53 10.12
C GLY A 25 5.75 -6.70 9.18
N SER A 26 6.42 -7.83 9.40
CA SER A 26 6.27 -9.07 8.62
C SER A 26 4.80 -9.52 8.47
N ARG A 27 4.01 -9.33 9.52
CA ARG A 27 2.59 -9.68 9.51
C ARG A 27 1.75 -8.74 8.66
N GLY A 28 1.94 -7.43 8.82
CA GLY A 28 1.27 -6.43 7.97
C GLY A 28 1.61 -6.64 6.49
N ARG A 29 2.85 -7.08 6.19
CA ARG A 29 3.27 -7.45 4.84
C ARG A 29 2.51 -8.65 4.30
N ALA A 30 2.44 -9.73 5.07
CA ALA A 30 1.76 -10.96 4.67
C ALA A 30 0.27 -10.72 4.38
N ILE A 31 -0.41 -9.96 5.24
CA ILE A 31 -1.83 -9.61 5.06
C ILE A 31 -2.05 -8.83 3.75
N ARG A 32 -1.20 -7.85 3.45
CA ARG A 32 -1.33 -7.02 2.26
C ARG A 32 -0.98 -7.78 0.98
N LEU A 33 0.05 -8.64 1.04
CA LEU A 33 0.41 -9.49 -0.09
C LEU A 33 -0.72 -10.49 -0.42
N SER A 34 -1.29 -11.15 0.58
CA SER A 34 -2.40 -12.08 0.37
C SER A 34 -3.67 -11.37 -0.11
N THR A 35 -4.01 -10.22 0.49
CA THR A 35 -5.13 -9.38 0.03
C THR A 35 -4.93 -8.93 -1.42
N GLY A 36 -3.73 -8.47 -1.75
CA GLY A 36 -3.36 -8.07 -3.11
C GLY A 36 -3.53 -9.20 -4.11
N ALA A 37 -2.98 -10.38 -3.80
CA ALA A 37 -3.09 -11.56 -4.64
C ALA A 37 -4.55 -11.97 -4.88
N VAL A 38 -5.38 -11.99 -3.82
CA VAL A 38 -6.80 -12.33 -3.92
C VAL A 38 -7.56 -11.33 -4.81
N LEU A 39 -7.37 -10.02 -4.60
CA LEU A 39 -8.04 -9.00 -5.41
C LEU A 39 -7.64 -9.07 -6.88
N ILE A 40 -6.36 -9.27 -7.18
CA ILE A 40 -5.86 -9.42 -8.55
C ILE A 40 -6.47 -10.68 -9.19
N ALA A 41 -6.40 -11.83 -8.51
CA ALA A 41 -6.94 -13.09 -9.02
C ALA A 41 -8.44 -13.00 -9.32
N LEU A 42 -9.23 -12.45 -8.40
CA LEU A 42 -10.66 -12.26 -8.60
C LEU A 42 -10.96 -11.31 -9.76
N SER A 43 -10.18 -10.23 -9.91
CA SER A 43 -10.35 -9.28 -11.03
C SER A 43 -10.08 -9.94 -12.37
N VAL A 44 -9.03 -10.76 -12.47
CA VAL A 44 -8.70 -11.52 -13.68
C VAL A 44 -9.79 -12.54 -13.99
N ILE A 45 -10.19 -13.36 -13.01
CA ILE A 45 -11.27 -14.35 -13.18
C ILE A 45 -12.55 -13.67 -13.67
N LEU A 46 -12.93 -12.55 -13.05
CA LEU A 46 -14.12 -11.79 -13.45
C LEU A 46 -14.01 -11.25 -14.88
N GLY A 47 -12.84 -10.70 -15.24
CA GLY A 47 -12.58 -10.15 -16.57
C GLY A 47 -12.62 -11.16 -17.71
N VAL A 48 -12.17 -12.41 -17.46
CA VAL A 48 -12.11 -13.47 -18.48
C VAL A 48 -13.35 -14.36 -18.52
N THR A 49 -14.20 -14.36 -17.48
CA THR A 49 -15.39 -15.22 -17.41
C THR A 49 -16.70 -14.44 -17.54
N ALA A 50 -17.00 -13.57 -16.58
CA ALA A 50 -18.31 -12.95 -16.43
C ALA A 50 -18.50 -11.68 -17.25
N LEU A 51 -17.40 -11.02 -17.66
CA LEU A 51 -17.45 -9.71 -18.33
C LEU A 51 -17.20 -9.78 -19.84
N THR A 52 -17.12 -10.97 -20.43
CA THR A 52 -16.81 -11.15 -21.86
C THR A 52 -17.89 -10.61 -22.80
N GLN A 53 -19.15 -10.63 -22.38
CA GLN A 53 -20.30 -10.10 -23.14
C GLN A 53 -20.60 -8.62 -22.83
N VAL A 54 -19.85 -8.03 -21.91
CA VAL A 54 -20.05 -6.65 -21.47
C VAL A 54 -19.26 -5.71 -22.39
N VAL A 55 -19.82 -4.55 -22.72
CA VAL A 55 -19.13 -3.55 -23.54
C VAL A 55 -17.79 -3.17 -22.92
N TRP A 56 -16.75 -3.07 -23.76
CA TRP A 56 -15.36 -2.91 -23.32
C TRP A 56 -15.14 -1.72 -22.37
N VAL A 57 -15.88 -0.61 -22.55
CA VAL A 57 -15.80 0.58 -21.70
C VAL A 57 -16.18 0.25 -20.25
N VAL A 58 -17.19 -0.60 -20.04
CA VAL A 58 -17.60 -1.02 -18.69
C VAL A 58 -16.58 -1.98 -18.07
N ARG A 59 -15.91 -2.80 -18.89
CA ARG A 59 -14.82 -3.68 -18.43
C ARG A 59 -13.64 -2.91 -17.85
N LEU A 60 -13.41 -1.65 -18.26
CA LEU A 60 -12.40 -0.77 -17.65
C LEU A 60 -12.65 -0.49 -16.16
N ALA A 61 -13.85 -0.73 -15.63
CA ALA A 61 -14.10 -0.66 -14.19
C ALA A 61 -13.22 -1.63 -13.39
N LEU A 62 -12.67 -2.68 -14.02
CA LEU A 62 -11.66 -3.57 -13.42
C LEU A 62 -10.39 -2.85 -12.97
N VAL A 63 -10.13 -1.63 -13.45
CA VAL A 63 -9.04 -0.78 -12.92
C VAL A 63 -9.14 -0.64 -11.41
N LEU A 64 -10.34 -0.52 -10.84
CA LEU A 64 -10.54 -0.27 -9.42
C LEU A 64 -10.05 -1.44 -8.53
N PRO A 65 -10.55 -2.67 -8.68
CA PRO A 65 -10.07 -3.79 -7.88
C PRO A 65 -8.63 -4.19 -8.23
N LEU A 66 -8.18 -4.02 -9.49
CA LEU A 66 -6.77 -4.24 -9.86
C LEU A 66 -5.85 -3.23 -9.18
N TYR A 67 -6.22 -1.96 -9.13
CA TYR A 67 -5.46 -0.93 -8.44
C TYR A 67 -5.36 -1.21 -6.94
N ALA A 68 -6.49 -1.54 -6.30
CA ALA A 68 -6.49 -1.92 -4.89
C ALA A 68 -5.60 -3.14 -4.62
N GLY A 69 -5.68 -4.16 -5.48
CA GLY A 69 -4.87 -5.36 -5.39
C GLY A 69 -3.37 -5.10 -5.61
N MET A 70 -3.01 -4.32 -6.64
CA MET A 70 -1.63 -3.94 -6.94
C MET A 70 -1.03 -3.08 -5.86
N LEU A 71 -1.78 -2.11 -5.34
CA LEU A 71 -1.33 -1.28 -4.23
C LEU A 71 -1.05 -2.14 -3.00
N ALA A 72 -1.96 -3.04 -2.62
CA ALA A 72 -1.75 -3.96 -1.50
C ALA A 72 -0.54 -4.88 -1.71
N ALA A 73 -0.35 -5.43 -2.92
CA ALA A 73 0.82 -6.25 -3.24
C ALA A 73 2.14 -5.45 -3.15
N LEU A 74 2.15 -4.20 -3.62
CA LEU A 74 3.28 -3.28 -3.47
C LEU A 74 3.54 -2.96 -2.00
N GLU A 75 2.51 -2.70 -1.20
CA GLU A 75 2.68 -2.45 0.24
C GLU A 75 3.31 -3.66 0.94
N GLY A 76 2.84 -4.87 0.65
CA GLY A 76 3.36 -6.10 1.25
C GLY A 76 4.79 -6.43 0.82
N SER A 77 5.11 -6.28 -0.47
CA SER A 77 6.45 -6.55 -0.99
C SER A 77 7.48 -5.54 -0.50
N THR A 78 7.10 -4.26 -0.40
CA THR A 78 8.01 -3.17 -0.01
C THR A 78 8.07 -2.92 1.50
N SER A 79 7.24 -3.58 2.31
CA SER A 79 7.14 -3.33 3.76
C SER A 79 6.68 -1.92 4.09
N PHE A 80 5.88 -1.33 3.20
CA PHE A 80 5.47 0.06 3.28
C PHE A 80 3.98 0.23 2.99
N CYS A 81 3.20 0.57 3.99
CA CYS A 81 1.78 0.89 3.86
C CYS A 81 1.57 2.39 3.59
N VAL A 82 0.81 2.69 2.52
CA VAL A 82 0.47 4.05 2.12
C VAL A 82 -0.52 4.72 3.07
N LEU A 83 -1.39 3.95 3.74
CA LEU A 83 -2.32 4.48 4.72
C LEU A 83 -1.62 4.95 5.99
N HIS A 84 -0.61 4.19 6.44
CA HIS A 84 0.27 4.59 7.54
C HIS A 84 1.06 5.85 7.19
N ALA A 85 1.62 5.91 5.98
CA ALA A 85 2.29 7.10 5.47
C ALA A 85 1.36 8.34 5.45
N ALA A 86 0.12 8.19 4.99
CA ALA A 86 -0.86 9.27 4.96
C ALA A 86 -1.23 9.77 6.37
N ARG A 87 -1.35 8.85 7.34
CA ARG A 87 -1.69 9.16 8.74
C ARG A 87 -0.49 9.64 9.56
N GLY A 88 0.74 9.55 9.02
CA GLY A 88 1.96 9.81 9.77
C GLY A 88 2.14 8.82 10.92
N THR A 89 1.86 7.54 10.67
CA THR A 89 1.96 6.44 11.64
C THR A 89 2.76 5.27 11.08
N TYR A 90 3.09 4.31 11.94
CA TYR A 90 3.69 3.02 11.56
C TYR A 90 3.24 1.94 12.55
N ASP A 91 3.28 0.68 12.13
CA ASP A 91 2.91 -0.46 12.98
C ASP A 91 3.63 -1.77 12.61
N PHE A 92 4.51 -2.23 13.48
CA PHE A 92 5.27 -3.47 13.28
C PHE A 92 4.58 -4.72 13.84
N HIS A 93 3.52 -4.54 14.63
CA HIS A 93 2.87 -5.61 15.39
C HIS A 93 1.37 -5.70 15.12
N GLU A 94 0.94 -5.35 13.90
CA GLU A 94 -0.47 -5.41 13.48
C GLU A 94 -1.14 -6.74 13.89
N PRO A 95 -2.34 -6.72 14.51
CA PRO A 95 -3.07 -7.92 14.92
C PRO A 95 -3.61 -8.72 13.72
N MET A 96 -4.02 -9.98 13.93
CA MET A 96 -4.66 -10.80 12.90
C MET A 96 -6.09 -10.32 12.63
N GLY A 97 -6.54 -10.51 11.40
CA GLY A 97 -7.93 -10.36 11.00
C GLY A 97 -8.12 -9.28 9.95
N PHE A 98 -9.37 -9.12 9.52
CA PHE A 98 -9.76 -7.97 8.69
C PHE A 98 -9.47 -6.66 9.43
N ALA A 99 -9.19 -5.60 8.69
CA ALA A 99 -8.85 -4.24 9.15
C ALA A 99 -10.00 -3.51 9.89
N SER A 100 -10.76 -4.24 10.72
CA SER A 100 -11.92 -3.78 11.49
C SER A 100 -11.50 -3.26 12.87
N ASN A 101 -10.50 -3.88 13.51
CA ASN A 101 -10.03 -3.44 14.81
C ASN A 101 -8.87 -2.44 14.68
N ARG A 102 -8.99 -1.29 15.36
CA ARG A 102 -7.86 -0.36 15.53
C ARG A 102 -6.73 -1.13 16.22
N SER A 103 -5.62 -1.27 15.50
CA SER A 103 -4.42 -1.85 16.08
C SER A 103 -3.98 -1.02 17.29
N LYS A 104 -3.68 -1.70 18.40
CA LYS A 104 -3.22 -1.08 19.64
C LYS A 104 -1.72 -0.80 19.63
N THR A 105 -1.00 -1.26 18.61
CA THR A 105 0.46 -1.16 18.48
C THR A 105 0.91 -0.06 17.51
N VAL A 106 -0.03 0.76 17.04
CA VAL A 106 0.25 1.89 16.14
C VAL A 106 1.06 2.96 16.86
N ASN A 107 2.17 3.34 16.25
CA ASN A 107 3.02 4.44 16.69
C ASN A 107 2.90 5.64 15.76
N ARG A 108 3.24 6.83 16.26
CA ARG A 108 3.21 8.09 15.49
C ARG A 108 4.61 8.49 15.05
N VAL A 109 4.71 8.98 13.81
CA VAL A 109 5.93 9.60 13.30
C VAL A 109 6.04 11.00 13.89
N GLY A 110 7.06 11.24 14.72
CA GLY A 110 7.25 12.53 15.40
C GLY A 110 7.73 13.68 14.50
N SER A 111 8.50 13.36 13.45
CA SER A 111 9.12 14.36 12.57
C SER A 111 8.28 14.65 11.32
N GLU A 112 8.02 15.92 11.03
CA GLU A 112 7.35 16.33 9.79
C GLU A 112 8.15 16.03 8.53
N ASP A 113 9.48 16.07 8.60
CA ASP A 113 10.31 15.75 7.44
C ASP A 113 10.27 14.27 7.09
N TRP A 114 10.12 13.39 8.09
CA TRP A 114 9.90 11.96 7.85
C TRP A 114 8.52 11.70 7.27
N LYS A 115 7.47 12.37 7.76
CA LYS A 115 6.14 12.31 7.13
C LYS A 115 6.16 12.76 5.67
N LYS A 116 6.96 13.78 5.32
CA LYS A 116 7.13 14.20 3.91
C LYS A 116 7.77 13.09 3.06
N LEU A 117 8.78 12.40 3.57
CA LEU A 117 9.40 11.26 2.88
C LEU A 117 8.40 10.11 2.68
N ASP A 118 7.63 9.80 3.71
CA ASP A 118 6.59 8.77 3.66
C ASP A 118 5.51 9.13 2.62
N ARG A 119 5.01 10.37 2.63
CA ARG A 119 4.02 10.85 1.65
C ARG A 119 4.53 10.79 0.21
N ARG A 120 5.81 11.15 -0.02
CA ARG A 120 6.43 11.05 -1.35
C ARG A 120 6.55 9.59 -1.81
N ARG A 121 6.92 8.67 -0.91
CA ARG A 121 6.95 7.24 -1.22
C ARG A 121 5.57 6.72 -1.55
N ALA A 122 4.56 7.06 -0.74
CA ALA A 122 3.18 6.65 -0.95
C ALA A 122 2.64 7.13 -2.30
N LEU A 123 2.91 8.38 -2.69
CA LEU A 123 2.50 8.91 -3.99
C LEU A 123 3.10 8.11 -5.16
N ARG A 124 4.40 7.76 -5.09
CA ARG A 124 5.03 6.93 -6.12
C ARG A 124 4.36 5.56 -6.22
N MET A 125 4.05 4.93 -5.09
CA MET A 125 3.37 3.63 -5.07
C MET A 125 1.95 3.71 -5.64
N HIS A 126 1.22 4.80 -5.40
CA HIS A 126 -0.07 5.03 -6.03
C HIS A 126 0.04 5.13 -7.55
N VAL A 127 1.03 5.87 -8.07
CA VAL A 127 1.26 5.99 -9.50
C VAL A 127 1.68 4.65 -10.12
N GLU A 128 2.59 3.92 -9.48
CA GLU A 128 3.03 2.58 -9.92
C GLU A 128 1.84 1.60 -9.96
N ALA A 129 1.05 1.52 -8.88
CA ALA A 129 -0.12 0.64 -8.81
C ALA A 129 -1.17 1.01 -9.88
N LEU A 130 -1.44 2.29 -10.06
CA LEU A 130 -2.42 2.77 -11.02
C LEU A 130 -1.99 2.48 -12.47
N ALA A 131 -0.73 2.72 -12.80
CA ALA A 131 -0.19 2.45 -14.13
C ALA A 131 -0.34 0.97 -14.51
N VAL A 132 0.03 0.07 -13.59
CA VAL A 132 -0.12 -1.38 -13.80
C VAL A 132 -1.59 -1.79 -13.88
N ALA A 133 -2.46 -1.23 -13.03
CA ALA A 133 -3.88 -1.54 -13.04
C ALA A 133 -4.58 -1.10 -14.33
N VAL A 134 -4.27 0.09 -14.85
CA VAL A 134 -4.79 0.59 -16.13
C VAL A 134 -4.34 -0.31 -17.28
N LEU A 135 -3.06 -0.69 -17.30
CA LEU A 135 -2.53 -1.59 -18.32
C LEU A 135 -3.27 -2.93 -18.32
N LEU A 136 -3.37 -3.58 -17.16
CA LEU A 136 -4.04 -4.88 -17.04
C LEU A 136 -5.54 -4.80 -17.34
N ALA A 137 -6.23 -3.77 -16.86
CA ALA A 137 -7.65 -3.61 -17.15
C ALA A 137 -7.91 -3.37 -18.63
N THR A 138 -7.01 -2.66 -19.32
CA THR A 138 -7.10 -2.43 -20.76
C THR A 138 -6.87 -3.72 -21.54
N ILE A 139 -5.86 -4.52 -21.16
CA ILE A 139 -5.63 -5.86 -21.73
C ILE A 139 -6.88 -6.73 -21.55
N LEU A 140 -7.42 -6.79 -20.33
CA LEU A 140 -8.63 -7.57 -20.04
C LEU A 140 -9.86 -7.03 -20.78
N ALA A 141 -10.02 -5.72 -20.94
CA ALA A 141 -11.17 -5.13 -21.61
C ALA A 141 -11.19 -5.39 -23.13
N LEU A 142 -10.01 -5.58 -23.73
CA LEU A 142 -9.82 -5.81 -25.16
C LEU A 142 -9.69 -7.30 -25.55
N ALA A 143 -9.51 -8.19 -24.56
CA ALA A 143 -9.47 -9.64 -24.73
C ALA A 143 -10.88 -10.25 -24.83
#